data_AF-A0A850BK43-F1
#
_entry.id   AF-A0A850BK43-F1
#
_cell.length_a   1.000
_cell.length_b   1.000
_cell.length_c   1.000
_cell.angle_alpha   90.00
_cell.angle_beta   90.00
_cell.angle_gamma   90.00
#
_symmetry.space_group_name_H-M   'P 1'
#
loop_
_entity.id
_entity.type
_entity.pdbx_description
1 polymer ?
#
loop_
_entity_poly.entity_id
_entity_poly.type
_entity_poly.pdbx_seq_one_letter_code
_entity_poly.pdbx_strand_id
1 'polypeptide(L)'
;MSDPTDEGDTDVDKKSPLHAELDAAEADVTRLRAENAKLADTFREDPSENNRELLKRAAASLAAARDRVEAAKIALAVFEKTGSHYGLLAKDGRVAGAVAVSIPPGVTSQQREKAINDVLSAELSDAAKELGVVLAAAPERFTRERPGRDAEGRTVLDVSGRVEGDTLVPAVSKSARLRRT
;
A
#
# COMPACT_ATOMS: atom_id res chain seq x y z
N MET A 1 -0.69 39.48 -30.93
CA MET A 1 0.55 38.72 -30.77
C MET A 1 0.36 37.89 -29.53
N SER A 2 -0.01 36.63 -29.71
CA SER A 2 -0.29 35.70 -28.62
C SER A 2 1.01 34.98 -28.29
N ASP A 3 1.48 35.12 -27.06
CA ASP A 3 2.55 34.29 -26.51
C ASP A 3 1.96 32.91 -26.17
N PRO A 4 2.52 31.80 -26.69
CA PRO A 4 2.15 30.46 -26.25
C PRO A 4 2.90 30.10 -24.97
N THR A 5 2.14 29.50 -24.07
CA THR A 5 2.49 28.99 -22.74
C THR A 5 3.72 28.07 -22.72
N ASP A 6 4.65 28.41 -21.82
CA ASP A 6 5.69 27.53 -21.29
C ASP A 6 5.09 26.67 -20.16
N GLU A 7 4.56 25.50 -20.51
CA GLU A 7 4.07 24.47 -19.57
C GLU A 7 4.99 23.24 -19.60
N GLY A 8 6.30 23.46 -19.49
CA GLY A 8 7.32 22.42 -19.73
C GLY A 8 7.91 21.69 -18.51
N ASP A 9 7.77 22.19 -17.28
CA ASP A 9 8.80 21.87 -16.25
C ASP A 9 8.29 21.37 -14.88
N THR A 10 7.05 20.91 -14.73
CA THR A 10 6.52 20.47 -13.41
C THR A 10 6.39 18.96 -13.20
N ASP A 11 6.70 18.15 -14.21
CA ASP A 11 6.43 16.70 -14.19
C ASP A 11 7.66 15.86 -13.80
N VAL A 12 8.88 16.41 -13.95
CA VAL A 12 10.13 15.74 -13.55
C VAL A 12 10.36 15.87 -12.04
N ASP A 13 10.05 17.02 -11.46
CA ASP A 13 10.22 17.29 -10.03
C ASP A 13 9.28 16.47 -9.13
N LYS A 14 8.11 16.07 -9.62
CA LYS A 14 7.15 15.25 -8.86
C LYS A 14 7.45 13.74 -8.91
N LYS A 15 8.13 13.26 -9.95
CA LYS A 15 8.61 11.87 -10.06
C LYS A 15 9.78 11.61 -9.12
N SER A 16 10.61 12.63 -8.87
CA SER A 16 11.78 12.54 -8.00
C SER A 16 11.46 12.05 -6.57
N PRO A 17 10.43 12.57 -5.87
CA PRO A 17 10.02 12.05 -4.56
C PRO A 17 9.61 10.58 -4.54
N LEU A 18 8.83 10.11 -5.52
CA LEU A 18 8.37 8.71 -5.58
C LEU A 18 9.51 7.76 -5.93
N HIS A 19 10.42 8.17 -6.82
CA HIS A 19 11.66 7.43 -7.07
C HIS A 19 12.54 7.38 -5.82
N ALA A 20 12.70 8.49 -5.11
CA ALA A 20 13.45 8.52 -3.86
C ALA A 20 12.83 7.64 -2.77
N GLU A 21 11.50 7.57 -2.68
CA GLU A 21 10.79 6.66 -1.76
C GLU A 21 11.04 5.19 -2.13
N LEU A 22 10.98 4.85 -3.42
CA LEU A 22 11.29 3.52 -3.91
C LEU A 22 12.73 3.13 -3.60
N ASP A 23 13.69 4.00 -3.91
CA ASP A 23 15.11 3.78 -3.66
C ASP A 23 15.39 3.59 -2.16
N ALA A 24 14.77 4.41 -1.30
CA ALA A 24 14.87 4.26 0.15
C ALA A 24 14.29 2.93 0.65
N ALA A 25 13.15 2.50 0.10
CA ALA A 25 12.54 1.22 0.45
C ALA A 25 13.40 0.02 0.00
N GLU A 26 14.01 0.09 -1.19
CA GLU A 26 14.89 -0.96 -1.72
C GLU A 26 16.21 -1.03 -0.94
N ALA A 27 16.76 0.12 -0.52
CA ALA A 27 17.91 0.19 0.37
C ALA A 27 17.61 -0.48 1.72
N ASP A 28 16.42 -0.25 2.28
CA ASP A 28 15.96 -0.88 3.52
C ASP A 28 15.87 -2.41 3.41
N VAL A 29 15.31 -2.92 2.30
CA VAL A 29 15.27 -4.36 2.03
C VAL A 29 16.67 -4.94 1.94
N THR A 30 17.59 -4.25 1.27
CA THR A 30 18.98 -4.68 1.13
C THR A 30 19.67 -4.78 2.49
N ARG A 31 19.54 -3.74 3.32
CA ARG A 31 20.07 -3.71 4.69
C ARG A 31 19.50 -4.85 5.54
N LEU A 32 18.17 -5.00 5.56
CA LEU A 32 17.51 -6.03 6.37
C LEU A 32 17.82 -7.46 5.89
N ARG A 33 18.04 -7.68 4.58
CA ARG A 33 18.53 -8.98 4.08
C ARG A 33 19.91 -9.32 4.65
N ALA A 34 20.82 -8.35 4.68
CA ALA A 34 22.16 -8.54 5.23
C ALA A 34 22.12 -8.81 6.75
N GLU A 35 21.31 -8.06 7.50
CA GLU A 35 21.11 -8.31 8.94
C GLU A 35 20.50 -9.70 9.21
N ASN A 36 19.50 -10.09 8.43
CA ASN A 36 18.83 -11.37 8.60
C ASN A 36 19.75 -12.55 8.22
N ALA A 37 20.64 -12.37 7.23
CA ALA A 37 21.66 -13.36 6.90
C ALA A 37 22.63 -13.59 8.08
N LYS A 38 23.11 -12.51 8.72
CA LYS A 38 23.96 -12.62 9.91
C LYS A 38 23.26 -13.35 11.05
N LEU A 39 21.99 -13.03 11.31
CA LEU A 39 21.20 -13.72 12.34
C LEU A 39 20.98 -15.19 12.01
N ALA A 40 20.82 -15.54 10.73
CA ALA A 40 20.72 -16.92 10.29
C ALA A 40 22.05 -17.67 10.51
N ASP A 41 23.19 -17.02 10.27
CA ASP A 41 24.52 -17.59 10.56
C ASP A 41 24.68 -17.83 12.07
N THR A 42 24.36 -16.84 12.91
CA THR A 42 24.38 -16.97 14.38
C THR A 42 23.45 -18.09 14.87
N PHE A 43 22.26 -18.25 14.30
CA PHE A 43 21.36 -19.34 14.66
C PHE A 43 21.88 -20.72 14.25
N ARG A 44 22.63 -20.82 13.14
CA ARG A 44 23.27 -22.09 12.75
C ARG A 44 24.40 -22.48 13.71
N GLU A 45 25.11 -21.50 14.24
CA GLU A 45 26.17 -21.70 15.24
C GLU A 45 25.60 -22.02 16.63
N ASP A 46 24.55 -21.31 17.04
CA ASP A 46 23.84 -21.51 18.31
C ASP A 46 22.31 -21.53 18.08
N PRO A 47 21.69 -22.72 17.95
CA PRO A 47 20.25 -22.86 17.72
C PRO A 47 19.43 -22.72 19.01
N SER A 48 19.74 -21.70 19.82
CA SER A 48 18.98 -21.37 21.03
C SER A 48 17.62 -20.74 20.70
N GLU A 49 16.66 -20.89 21.60
CA GLU A 49 15.32 -20.29 21.45
C GLU A 49 15.36 -18.75 21.37
N ASN A 50 16.34 -18.11 22.01
CA ASN A 50 16.55 -16.67 21.88
C ASN A 50 16.95 -16.29 20.44
N ASN A 51 17.90 -17.00 19.84
CA ASN A 51 18.33 -16.75 18.46
C ASN A 51 17.22 -17.07 17.45
N ARG A 52 16.40 -18.10 17.73
CA ARG A 52 15.20 -18.41 16.95
C ARG A 52 14.21 -17.25 16.93
N GLU A 53 13.91 -16.66 18.08
CA GLU A 53 13.00 -15.52 18.19
C GLU A 53 13.57 -14.26 17.52
N LEU A 54 14.88 -14.01 17.62
CA LEU A 54 15.54 -12.92 16.87
C LEU A 54 15.40 -13.11 15.35
N LEU A 55 15.67 -14.31 14.84
CA LEU A 55 15.53 -14.64 13.43
C LEU A 55 14.09 -14.46 12.93
N LYS A 56 13.12 -14.89 13.73
CA LYS A 56 11.69 -14.72 13.43
C LYS A 56 11.28 -13.25 13.36
N ARG A 57 11.75 -12.42 14.29
CA ARG A 57 11.50 -10.97 14.27
C ARG A 57 12.14 -10.32 13.05
N ALA A 58 13.38 -10.68 12.73
CA ALA A 58 14.07 -10.16 11.54
C ALA A 58 13.38 -10.57 10.24
N ALA A 59 12.86 -11.79 10.14
CA ALA A 59 12.05 -12.24 9.02
C ALA A 59 10.76 -11.41 8.86
N ALA A 60 10.08 -11.08 9.97
CA ALA A 60 8.90 -10.22 9.94
C ALA A 60 9.25 -8.79 9.49
N SER A 61 10.37 -8.22 9.96
CA SER A 61 10.86 -6.90 9.53
C SER A 61 11.21 -6.88 8.03
N LEU A 62 11.86 -7.93 7.54
CA LEU A 62 12.19 -8.06 6.11
C LEU A 62 10.92 -8.19 5.25
N ALA A 63 9.90 -8.93 5.72
CA ALA A 63 8.61 -9.01 5.02
C ALA A 63 7.96 -7.63 4.93
N ALA A 64 7.87 -6.90 6.04
CA ALA A 64 7.31 -5.55 6.05
C ALA A 64 8.07 -4.56 5.15
N ALA A 65 9.40 -4.70 5.03
CA ALA A 65 10.19 -3.87 4.11
C ALA A 65 9.91 -4.20 2.64
N ARG A 66 9.70 -5.49 2.30
CA ARG A 66 9.29 -5.88 0.95
C ARG A 66 7.91 -5.35 0.60
N ASP A 67 6.97 -5.38 1.55
CA ASP A 67 5.64 -4.80 1.37
C ASP A 67 5.72 -3.29 1.08
N ARG A 68 6.65 -2.57 1.73
CA ARG A 68 6.91 -1.14 1.43
C ARG A 68 7.45 -0.91 0.02
N VAL A 69 8.39 -1.73 -0.45
CA VAL A 69 8.89 -1.66 -1.84
C VAL A 69 7.76 -1.87 -2.84
N GLU A 70 6.91 -2.87 -2.61
CA GLU A 70 5.77 -3.15 -3.49
C GLU A 70 4.79 -1.97 -3.52
N ALA A 71 4.47 -1.40 -2.36
CA ALA A 71 3.62 -0.21 -2.27
C ALA A 71 4.21 0.99 -3.01
N ALA A 72 5.53 1.24 -2.91
CA ALA A 72 6.20 2.31 -3.63
C ALA A 72 6.18 2.10 -5.15
N LYS A 73 6.35 0.85 -5.62
CA LYS A 73 6.22 0.49 -7.05
C LYS A 73 4.82 0.74 -7.57
N ILE A 74 3.80 0.35 -6.80
CA ILE A 74 2.40 0.60 -7.16
C ILE A 74 2.11 2.10 -7.20
N ALA A 75 2.56 2.87 -6.20
CA ALA A 75 2.36 4.31 -6.16
C ALA A 75 3.01 5.01 -7.37
N LEU A 76 4.24 4.61 -7.73
CA LEU A 76 4.91 5.09 -8.93
C LEU A 76 4.14 4.73 -10.20
N ALA A 77 3.68 3.48 -10.35
CA ALA A 77 2.91 3.05 -11.52
C ALA A 77 1.55 3.77 -11.64
N VAL A 78 0.87 4.02 -10.51
CA VAL A 78 -0.36 4.82 -10.47
C VAL A 78 -0.06 6.26 -10.88
N PHE A 79 1.02 6.84 -10.37
CA PHE A 79 1.44 8.20 -10.74
C PHE A 79 1.78 8.30 -12.23
N GLU A 80 2.51 7.33 -12.79
CA GLU A 80 2.80 7.27 -14.21
C GLU A 80 1.53 7.15 -15.08
N LYS A 81 0.51 6.43 -14.60
CA LYS A 81 -0.76 6.24 -15.32
C LYS A 81 -1.71 7.44 -15.20
N THR A 82 -1.73 8.11 -14.05
CA THR A 82 -2.80 9.05 -13.67
C THR A 82 -2.33 10.46 -13.31
N GLY A 83 -1.03 10.66 -13.08
CA GLY A 83 -0.46 11.89 -12.51
C GLY A 83 -0.76 12.11 -11.02
N SER A 84 -1.42 11.16 -10.35
CA SER A 84 -1.80 11.22 -8.94
C SER A 84 -1.03 10.19 -8.10
N HIS A 85 -0.72 10.55 -6.85
CA HIS A 85 -0.11 9.64 -5.87
C HIS A 85 -1.12 8.60 -5.33
N TYR A 86 -2.41 8.83 -5.57
CA TYR A 86 -3.50 8.01 -5.12
C TYR A 86 -4.27 7.45 -6.31
N GLY A 87 -4.70 6.20 -6.18
CA GLY A 87 -5.41 5.42 -7.18
C GLY A 87 -5.14 3.93 -7.00
N LEU A 88 -5.79 3.13 -7.84
CA LEU A 88 -5.69 1.67 -7.84
C LEU A 88 -5.02 1.16 -9.11
N LEU A 89 -4.24 0.10 -8.94
CA LEU A 89 -3.68 -0.70 -10.02
C LEU A 89 -4.30 -2.09 -10.00
N ALA A 90 -4.93 -2.48 -11.10
CA ALA A 90 -5.40 -3.84 -11.36
C ALA A 90 -4.38 -4.57 -12.25
N LYS A 91 -3.71 -5.59 -11.71
CA LYS A 91 -2.71 -6.37 -12.45
C LYS A 91 -2.52 -7.76 -11.86
N ASP A 92 -2.27 -8.76 -12.71
CA ASP A 92 -1.92 -10.13 -12.30
C ASP A 92 -2.92 -10.75 -11.31
N GLY A 93 -4.23 -10.52 -11.52
CA GLY A 93 -5.29 -11.01 -10.64
C GLY A 93 -5.32 -10.36 -9.26
N ARG A 94 -4.74 -9.16 -9.12
CA ARG A 94 -4.71 -8.39 -7.87
C ARG A 94 -5.10 -6.94 -8.13
N VAL A 95 -5.67 -6.33 -7.10
CA VAL A 95 -5.90 -4.89 -7.02
C VAL A 95 -5.09 -4.37 -5.86
N ALA A 96 -4.25 -3.36 -6.08
CA ALA A 96 -3.48 -2.73 -5.02
C ALA A 96 -3.32 -1.23 -5.29
N GLY A 97 -3.22 -0.44 -4.24
CA GLY A 97 -3.09 1.01 -4.36
C GLY A 97 -3.33 1.72 -3.04
N ALA A 98 -3.53 3.03 -3.11
CA ALA A 98 -3.88 3.84 -1.96
C ALA A 98 -4.86 4.94 -2.35
N VAL A 99 -5.77 5.27 -1.43
CA VAL A 99 -6.71 6.38 -1.57
C VAL A 99 -6.61 7.32 -0.38
N ALA A 100 -6.75 8.62 -0.61
CA ALA A 100 -6.82 9.62 0.44
C ALA A 100 -8.26 10.03 0.69
N VAL A 101 -8.74 9.87 1.93
CA VAL A 101 -10.11 10.15 2.32
C VAL A 101 -10.13 11.23 3.40
N SER A 102 -10.94 12.26 3.19
CA SER A 102 -11.22 13.26 4.22
C SER A 102 -12.21 12.68 5.23
N ILE A 103 -11.72 12.39 6.44
CA ILE A 103 -12.53 11.83 7.54
C ILE A 103 -12.43 12.79 8.72
N PRO A 104 -13.50 13.58 8.99
CA PRO A 104 -13.51 14.51 10.10
C PRO A 104 -13.32 13.79 11.45
N PRO A 105 -12.71 14.44 12.46
CA PRO A 105 -12.63 13.87 13.80
C PRO A 105 -14.03 13.74 14.43
N GLY A 106 -14.23 12.71 15.24
CA GLY A 106 -15.48 12.50 15.99
C GLY A 106 -16.65 11.91 15.19
N VAL A 107 -16.46 11.56 13.92
CA VAL A 107 -17.49 10.87 13.11
C VAL A 107 -17.71 9.44 13.58
N THR A 108 -18.93 8.93 13.37
CA THR A 108 -19.27 7.55 13.71
C THR A 108 -18.63 6.55 12.75
N SER A 109 -18.56 5.27 13.13
CA SER A 109 -18.07 4.20 12.23
C SER A 109 -18.84 4.18 10.91
N GLN A 110 -20.17 4.35 10.96
CA GLN A 110 -21.01 4.35 9.77
C GLN A 110 -20.72 5.53 8.83
N GLN A 111 -20.52 6.72 9.39
CA GLN A 111 -20.14 7.90 8.61
C GLN A 111 -18.76 7.74 7.98
N ARG A 112 -17.82 7.15 8.72
CA ARG A 112 -16.48 6.81 8.22
C ARG A 112 -16.57 5.81 7.06
N GLU A 113 -17.30 4.72 7.23
CA GLU A 113 -17.49 3.70 6.19
C GLU A 113 -18.12 4.29 4.92
N LYS A 114 -19.13 5.16 5.09
CA LYS A 114 -19.73 5.89 3.98
C LYS A 114 -18.70 6.76 3.23
N ALA A 115 -17.93 7.58 3.94
CA ALA A 115 -16.92 8.44 3.31
C ALA A 115 -15.87 7.62 2.52
N ILE A 116 -15.51 6.45 3.02
CA ILE A 116 -14.59 5.53 2.32
C ILE A 116 -15.25 4.97 1.06
N ASN A 117 -16.49 4.50 1.17
CA ASN A 117 -17.22 3.93 0.03
C ASN A 117 -17.47 4.97 -1.06
N ASP A 118 -17.81 6.20 -0.70
CA ASP A 118 -18.08 7.26 -1.67
C ASP A 118 -16.83 7.56 -2.55
N VAL A 119 -15.63 7.48 -1.97
CA VAL A 119 -14.37 7.67 -2.71
C VAL A 119 -13.95 6.41 -3.47
N LEU A 120 -14.04 5.24 -2.84
CA LEU A 120 -13.43 4.02 -3.36
C LEU A 120 -14.32 3.24 -4.34
N SER A 121 -15.65 3.40 -4.29
CA SER A 121 -16.57 2.53 -5.02
C SER A 121 -16.32 2.53 -6.54
N ALA A 122 -16.12 3.69 -7.14
CA ALA A 122 -15.92 3.81 -8.58
C ALA A 122 -14.60 3.16 -9.00
N GLU A 123 -13.49 3.56 -8.37
CA GLU A 123 -12.16 3.04 -8.70
C GLU A 123 -12.07 1.53 -8.52
N LEU A 124 -12.64 0.99 -7.42
CA LEU A 124 -12.59 -0.44 -7.16
C LEU A 124 -13.49 -1.23 -8.12
N SER A 125 -14.63 -0.65 -8.52
CA SER A 125 -15.50 -1.26 -9.54
C SER A 125 -14.82 -1.28 -10.90
N ASP A 126 -14.12 -0.23 -11.27
CA ASP A 126 -13.40 -0.16 -12.55
C ASP A 126 -12.19 -1.11 -12.55
N ALA A 127 -11.47 -1.21 -11.45
CA ALA A 127 -10.41 -2.21 -11.27
C ALA A 127 -10.95 -3.66 -11.37
N ALA A 128 -12.13 -3.93 -10.80
CA ALA A 128 -12.76 -5.25 -10.91
C ALA A 128 -13.19 -5.56 -12.35
N LYS A 129 -13.75 -4.57 -13.07
CA LYS A 129 -14.08 -4.70 -14.50
C LYS A 129 -12.84 -4.96 -15.35
N GLU A 130 -11.73 -4.26 -15.09
CA GLU A 130 -10.44 -4.47 -15.79
C GLU A 130 -9.94 -5.91 -15.63
N LEU A 131 -10.18 -6.51 -14.46
CA LEU A 131 -9.85 -7.92 -14.19
C LEU A 131 -10.93 -8.92 -14.63
N GLY A 132 -12.09 -8.46 -15.12
CA GLY A 132 -13.20 -9.32 -15.53
C GLY A 132 -13.93 -10.02 -14.37
N VAL A 133 -13.91 -9.45 -13.16
CA VAL A 133 -14.47 -10.05 -11.94
C VAL A 133 -15.49 -9.14 -11.27
N VAL A 134 -16.24 -9.68 -10.30
CA VAL A 134 -17.16 -8.90 -9.46
C VAL A 134 -16.63 -8.72 -8.04
N LEU A 135 -17.04 -7.63 -7.36
CA LEU A 135 -16.66 -7.41 -5.97
C LEU A 135 -17.36 -8.39 -5.03
N ALA A 136 -16.60 -9.10 -4.21
CA ALA A 136 -17.15 -10.02 -3.21
C ALA A 136 -17.60 -9.32 -1.90
N ALA A 137 -17.20 -8.06 -1.70
CA ALA A 137 -17.45 -7.31 -0.48
C ALA A 137 -17.63 -5.82 -0.78
N ALA A 138 -18.11 -5.07 0.22
CA ALA A 138 -18.19 -3.63 0.12
C ALA A 138 -16.78 -2.98 0.15
N PRO A 139 -16.57 -1.82 -0.52
CA PRO A 139 -15.25 -1.25 -0.75
C PRO A 139 -14.45 -0.99 0.52
N GLU A 140 -15.09 -0.59 1.62
CA GLU A 140 -14.40 -0.34 2.88
C GLU A 140 -13.66 -1.57 3.42
N ARG A 141 -14.11 -2.78 3.04
CA ARG A 141 -13.47 -4.04 3.44
C ARG A 141 -12.14 -4.30 2.76
N PHE A 142 -11.83 -3.60 1.67
CA PHE A 142 -10.55 -3.69 0.95
C PHE A 142 -9.49 -2.75 1.51
N THR A 143 -9.85 -1.93 2.50
CA THR A 143 -8.99 -0.85 3.00
C THR A 143 -8.27 -1.19 4.30
N ARG A 144 -7.06 -0.66 4.45
CA ARG A 144 -6.29 -0.62 5.69
C ARG A 144 -5.78 0.81 5.90
N GLU A 145 -6.05 1.39 7.06
CA GLU A 145 -5.57 2.74 7.38
C GLU A 145 -4.05 2.74 7.60
N ARG A 146 -3.36 3.61 6.88
CA ARG A 146 -1.95 3.90 7.08
C ARG A 146 -1.80 4.80 8.32
N PRO A 147 -0.81 4.58 9.20
CA PRO A 147 -0.57 5.48 10.31
C PRO A 147 -0.31 6.91 9.84
N GLY A 148 -0.99 7.88 10.46
CA GLY A 148 -0.80 9.30 10.17
C GLY A 148 -1.84 9.90 9.22
N ARG A 149 -1.48 11.04 8.64
CA ARG A 149 -2.25 11.81 7.66
C ARG A 149 -1.32 12.27 6.54
N ASP A 150 -1.87 12.53 5.37
CA ASP A 150 -1.10 13.14 4.28
C ASP A 150 -0.84 14.64 4.53
N ALA A 151 -0.12 15.28 3.59
CA ALA A 151 0.20 16.70 3.67
C ALA A 151 -1.05 17.62 3.71
N GLU A 152 -2.20 17.12 3.26
CA GLU A 152 -3.48 17.83 3.26
C GLU A 152 -4.34 17.48 4.49
N GLY A 153 -3.83 16.66 5.42
CA GLY A 153 -4.55 16.24 6.62
C GLY A 153 -5.56 15.11 6.38
N ARG A 154 -5.54 14.45 5.22
CA ARG A 154 -6.43 13.34 4.86
C ARG A 154 -5.93 12.01 5.42
N THR A 155 -6.88 11.11 5.64
CA THR A 155 -6.58 9.73 6.04
C THR A 155 -6.16 8.94 4.81
N VAL A 156 -4.97 8.35 4.82
CA VAL A 156 -4.51 7.49 3.72
C VAL A 156 -4.92 6.04 4.02
N LEU A 157 -5.57 5.42 3.04
CA LEU A 157 -6.02 4.03 3.11
C LEU A 157 -5.32 3.23 2.03
N ASP A 158 -4.54 2.22 2.44
CA ASP A 158 -4.01 1.22 1.54
C ASP A 158 -5.16 0.30 1.11
N VAL A 159 -5.28 0.03 -0.19
CA VAL A 159 -6.32 -0.81 -0.77
C VAL A 159 -5.67 -2.09 -1.27
N SER A 160 -6.23 -3.25 -0.91
CA SER A 160 -5.77 -4.52 -1.47
C SER A 160 -6.89 -5.53 -1.67
N GLY A 161 -6.87 -6.16 -2.85
CA GLY A 161 -7.78 -7.20 -3.29
C GLY A 161 -7.05 -8.26 -4.11
N ARG A 162 -7.58 -9.48 -4.10
CA ARG A 162 -7.11 -10.59 -4.94
C ARG A 162 -8.29 -11.28 -5.60
N VAL A 163 -8.05 -11.82 -6.79
CA VAL A 163 -9.06 -12.60 -7.52
C VAL A 163 -9.12 -14.02 -6.95
N GLU A 164 -10.32 -14.48 -6.65
CA GLU A 164 -10.68 -15.86 -6.31
C GLU A 164 -11.86 -16.28 -7.19
N GLY A 165 -11.59 -17.14 -8.19
CA GLY A 165 -12.56 -17.49 -9.21
C GLY A 165 -13.00 -16.24 -9.99
N ASP A 166 -14.30 -15.97 -10.01
CA ASP A 166 -14.88 -14.82 -10.71
C ASP A 166 -15.07 -13.60 -9.79
N THR A 167 -14.45 -13.60 -8.61
CA THR A 167 -14.67 -12.57 -7.59
C THR A 167 -13.38 -11.91 -7.12
N LEU A 168 -13.42 -10.60 -6.89
CA LEU A 168 -12.38 -9.87 -6.19
C LEU A 168 -12.69 -9.89 -4.69
N VAL A 169 -11.83 -10.53 -3.91
CA VAL A 169 -11.95 -10.61 -2.45
C VAL A 169 -10.94 -9.69 -1.77
N PRO A 170 -11.26 -9.13 -0.58
CA PRO A 170 -10.30 -8.32 0.17
C PRO A 170 -9.04 -9.10 0.55
N ALA A 171 -7.88 -8.51 0.28
CA ALA A 171 -6.57 -9.04 0.66
C ALA A 171 -5.96 -8.36 1.89
N VAL A 172 -6.68 -7.41 2.51
CA VAL A 172 -6.30 -6.85 3.80
C VAL A 172 -6.54 -7.89 4.88
N SER A 173 -5.47 -8.43 5.47
CA SER A 173 -5.59 -9.40 6.54
C SER A 173 -6.37 -8.79 7.72
N LYS A 174 -7.63 -9.21 7.93
CA LYS A 174 -8.42 -8.87 9.14
C LYS A 174 -7.77 -9.40 10.43
N SER A 175 -6.75 -10.24 10.33
CA SER A 175 -6.12 -10.97 11.44
C SER A 175 -5.28 -10.11 12.41
N ALA A 176 -5.10 -8.81 12.18
CA ALA A 176 -4.39 -7.93 13.12
C ALA A 176 -5.31 -7.17 14.10
N ARG A 177 -6.65 -7.20 13.92
CA ARG A 177 -7.58 -6.47 14.79
C ARG A 177 -7.89 -7.16 16.13
N LEU A 178 -7.31 -8.33 16.41
CA LEU A 178 -7.59 -9.13 17.61
C LEU A 178 -6.40 -9.32 18.57
N ARG A 179 -5.37 -8.46 18.53
CA ARG A 179 -4.25 -8.51 19.50
C ARG A 179 -3.84 -7.15 20.06
N ARG A 180 -4.84 -6.36 20.48
CA ARG A 180 -4.64 -5.27 21.45
C ARG A 180 -5.81 -5.28 22.43
N THR A 181 -5.75 -6.24 23.34
CA THR A 181 -6.37 -6.20 24.67
C THR A 181 -5.28 -6.57 25.65
#